data_AF-A0A3S4X159-F1
#
_entry.id   AF-A0A3S4X159-F1
#
_cell.length_a   1.000
_cell.length_b   1.000
_cell.length_c   1.000
_cell.angle_alpha   90.00
_cell.angle_beta   90.00
_cell.angle_gamma   90.00
#
_symmetry.space_group_name_H-M   'P 1'
#
loop_
_entity.id
_entity.type
_entity.pdbx_description
1 polymer ?
#
loop_
_entity_poly.entity_id
_entity_poly.type
_entity_poly.pdbx_seq_one_letter_code
_entity_poly.pdbx_strand_id
1 'polypeptide(L)'
;MAAVVAMCALRDDFRAITANPFPGKELFHCAPTFEYTVANHQPLGKQVLMAAPATAAVTLIDSADASADATASNEATLDQLQQAYSTGNLQLALSCMSDEVIWDISGPSECPYLGVFYGHEGFTRFWTLLGATVNFGSAGVEKSFFSGDQAMSYGGEQGTTKCGRVPYRYDWAIRYQFNEQHQITLMRQYFNPLNILSALKAAPYPVPAACPHSAKPQSQQQ
;
A
#
# COMPACT_ATOMS: atom_id res chain seq x y z
N MET A 1 4.89 23.52 -26.07
CA MET A 1 5.15 24.16 -24.75
C MET A 1 4.31 23.57 -23.62
N ALA A 2 3.00 23.33 -23.81
CA ALA A 2 2.12 22.79 -22.77
C ALA A 2 2.57 21.43 -22.16
N ALA A 3 3.05 20.49 -22.99
CA ALA A 3 3.53 19.18 -22.51
C ALA A 3 4.76 19.27 -21.58
N VAL A 4 5.69 20.21 -21.85
CA VAL A 4 6.88 20.41 -21.03
C VAL A 4 6.52 21.02 -19.67
N VAL A 5 5.60 22.00 -19.66
CA VAL A 5 5.09 22.60 -18.41
C VAL A 5 4.33 21.58 -17.56
N ALA A 6 3.52 20.70 -18.18
CA ALA A 6 2.84 19.61 -17.49
C ALA A 6 3.82 18.55 -16.92
N MET A 7 4.92 18.27 -17.63
CA MET A 7 5.98 17.38 -17.14
C MET A 7 6.77 17.98 -15.97
N CYS A 8 7.00 19.30 -15.97
CA CYS A 8 7.59 20.01 -14.82
C CYS A 8 6.66 19.93 -13.61
N ALA A 9 5.36 20.19 -13.78
CA ALA A 9 4.38 20.11 -12.70
C ALA A 9 4.32 18.73 -12.03
N LEU A 10 4.31 17.64 -12.81
CA LEU A 10 4.34 16.27 -12.26
C LEU A 10 5.62 15.95 -11.47
N ARG A 11 6.75 16.54 -11.87
CA ARG A 11 8.03 16.40 -11.15
C ARG A 11 8.03 17.22 -9.86
N ASP A 12 7.41 18.38 -9.88
CA ASP A 12 7.29 19.28 -8.74
C ASP A 12 6.30 18.75 -7.70
N ASP A 13 5.18 18.15 -8.12
CA ASP A 13 4.22 17.47 -7.23
C ASP A 13 4.88 16.30 -6.49
N PHE A 14 5.69 15.51 -7.19
CA PHE A 14 6.40 14.39 -6.57
C PHE A 14 7.50 14.86 -5.61
N ARG A 15 8.25 15.91 -5.98
CA ARG A 15 9.22 16.54 -5.07
C ARG A 15 8.52 17.07 -3.83
N ALA A 16 7.34 17.67 -4.00
CA ALA A 16 6.53 18.14 -2.89
C ALA A 16 6.15 17.00 -1.95
N ILE A 17 5.70 15.84 -2.46
CA ILE A 17 5.38 14.66 -1.63
C ILE A 17 6.60 14.21 -0.81
N THR A 18 7.76 14.05 -1.45
CA THR A 18 8.97 13.54 -0.78
C THR A 18 9.65 14.56 0.15
N ALA A 19 9.42 15.86 -0.07
CA ALA A 19 9.98 16.94 0.74
C ALA A 19 9.01 17.44 1.83
N ASN A 20 7.77 16.96 1.80
CA ASN A 20 6.76 17.30 2.80
C ASN A 20 7.19 16.72 4.16
N PRO A 21 7.00 17.47 5.27
CA PRO A 21 7.15 16.88 6.60
C PRO A 21 6.23 15.67 6.77
N PHE A 22 6.47 14.84 7.79
CA PHE A 22 5.57 13.74 8.13
C PHE A 22 4.36 14.24 8.93
N PRO A 23 3.20 13.54 8.87
CA PRO A 23 2.06 13.84 9.74
C PRO A 23 2.49 13.99 11.20
N GLY A 24 2.04 15.05 11.86
CA GLY A 24 2.40 15.37 13.24
C GLY A 24 3.66 16.23 13.42
N LYS A 25 4.41 16.54 12.36
CA LYS A 25 5.50 17.53 12.38
C LYS A 25 4.99 18.93 12.04
N GLU A 26 5.67 19.97 12.55
CA GLU A 26 5.39 21.36 12.16
C GLU A 26 5.52 21.54 10.64
N LEU A 27 4.66 22.36 10.04
CA LEU A 27 4.61 22.64 8.59
C LEU A 27 4.18 21.45 7.71
N PHE A 28 3.62 20.39 8.30
CA PHE A 28 2.96 19.35 7.51
C PHE A 28 1.77 19.93 6.73
N HIS A 29 1.77 19.75 5.41
CA HIS A 29 0.64 20.06 4.55
C HIS A 29 0.25 18.80 3.78
N CYS A 30 -0.96 18.29 3.97
CA CYS A 30 -1.43 17.13 3.20
C CYS A 30 -1.19 17.37 1.70
N ALA A 31 -0.40 16.49 1.05
CA ALA A 31 -0.30 16.50 -0.40
C ALA A 31 -1.72 16.39 -0.99
N PRO A 32 -2.03 17.04 -2.13
CA PRO A 32 -3.40 17.15 -2.64
C PRO A 32 -4.09 15.82 -3.00
N THR A 33 -3.42 14.68 -2.82
CA THR A 33 -4.02 13.36 -2.74
C THR A 33 -4.65 13.17 -1.36
N PHE A 34 -5.89 13.64 -1.24
CA PHE A 34 -6.84 13.46 -0.13
C PHE A 34 -6.44 12.38 0.88
N GLU A 35 -5.91 12.78 2.03
CA GLU A 35 -5.75 11.91 3.17
C GLU A 35 -7.13 11.54 3.74
N TYR A 36 -7.42 10.24 3.81
CA TYR A 36 -8.42 9.74 4.75
C TYR A 36 -7.88 9.90 6.17
N THR A 37 -8.19 11.04 6.80
CA THR A 37 -8.05 11.21 8.25
C THR A 37 -9.14 10.39 8.92
N VAL A 38 -8.76 9.31 9.61
CA VAL A 38 -9.71 8.58 10.47
C VAL A 38 -9.97 9.47 11.68
N ALA A 39 -11.15 10.07 11.73
CA ALA A 39 -11.63 10.71 12.95
C ALA A 39 -11.77 9.62 14.03
N ASN A 40 -10.99 9.75 15.10
CA ASN A 40 -10.97 8.98 16.35
C ASN A 40 -9.98 7.80 16.43
N HIS A 41 -8.94 8.02 17.24
CA HIS A 41 -8.18 6.97 17.90
C HIS A 41 -9.11 6.15 18.79
N GLN A 42 -9.47 4.94 18.35
CA GLN A 42 -10.00 3.92 19.25
C GLN A 42 -9.18 2.65 19.05
N PRO A 43 -8.65 2.03 20.12
CA PRO A 43 -7.72 0.92 20.00
C PRO A 43 -8.42 -0.27 19.36
N LEU A 44 -7.85 -0.78 18.26
CA LEU A 44 -8.39 -1.93 17.54
C LEU A 44 -8.34 -3.16 18.44
N GLY A 45 -9.51 -3.59 18.88
CA GLY A 45 -9.71 -4.85 19.60
C GLY A 45 -9.27 -6.06 18.77
N LYS A 46 -8.82 -7.09 19.48
CA LYS A 46 -8.34 -8.37 18.94
C LYS A 46 -9.37 -9.04 18.00
N GLN A 47 -8.81 -9.79 17.02
CA GLN A 47 -9.42 -10.79 16.11
C GLN A 47 -10.02 -10.22 14.79
N VAL A 48 -9.86 -10.86 13.62
CA VAL A 48 -9.87 -12.30 13.30
C VAL A 48 -8.83 -12.63 12.21
N LEU A 49 -8.04 -13.67 12.48
CA LEU A 49 -7.10 -14.32 11.56
C LEU A 49 -7.90 -15.09 10.49
N MET A 50 -7.70 -14.83 9.20
CA MET A 50 -8.28 -15.64 8.12
C MET A 50 -7.18 -16.16 7.21
N ALA A 51 -6.99 -17.48 7.29
CA ALA A 51 -6.08 -18.27 6.47
C ALA A 51 -6.58 -18.36 5.03
N ALA A 52 -5.65 -18.25 4.07
CA ALA A 52 -5.84 -18.69 2.70
C ALA A 52 -5.25 -20.12 2.55
N PRO A 53 -5.83 -20.98 1.70
CA PRO A 53 -5.38 -22.37 1.56
C PRO A 53 -4.06 -22.41 0.78
N ALA A 54 -3.01 -22.96 1.40
CA ALA A 54 -1.77 -23.29 0.73
C ALA A 54 -1.92 -24.63 0.01
N THR A 55 -1.58 -24.67 -1.28
CA THR A 55 -1.31 -25.93 -1.98
C THR A 55 -0.03 -25.77 -2.77
N ALA A 56 1.09 -26.26 -2.21
CA ALA A 56 2.28 -26.63 -2.96
C ALA A 56 3.14 -27.58 -2.10
N ALA A 57 3.69 -28.59 -2.76
CA ALA A 57 4.28 -29.79 -2.18
C ALA A 57 5.57 -29.54 -1.38
N VAL A 58 5.71 -30.27 -0.27
CA VAL A 58 6.91 -30.36 0.56
C VAL A 58 7.96 -31.21 -0.15
N THR A 59 9.15 -30.64 -0.38
CA THR A 59 10.37 -31.43 -0.56
C THR A 59 11.29 -31.10 0.60
N LEU A 60 11.58 -32.12 1.42
CA LEU A 60 12.51 -32.04 2.54
C LEU A 60 13.93 -31.92 1.99
N ILE A 61 14.66 -30.88 2.38
CA ILE A 61 16.12 -30.84 2.27
C ILE A 61 16.68 -30.45 3.65
N ASP A 62 17.71 -31.21 3.99
CA ASP A 62 18.39 -31.40 5.26
C ASP A 62 18.85 -30.11 5.96
N SER A 63 18.82 -30.15 7.29
CA SER A 63 19.25 -29.08 8.18
C SER A 63 20.78 -29.03 8.21
N ALA A 64 21.35 -27.95 7.70
CA ALA A 64 22.71 -27.55 8.04
C ALA A 64 22.66 -26.16 8.70
N ASP A 65 23.17 -26.15 9.93
CA ASP A 65 23.46 -24.98 10.74
C ASP A 65 24.13 -23.87 9.91
N ALA A 66 23.40 -22.77 9.71
CA ALA A 66 23.93 -21.55 9.13
C ALA A 66 23.39 -20.39 9.98
N SER A 67 24.24 -19.94 10.89
CA SER A 67 24.18 -18.61 11.48
C SER A 67 24.22 -17.60 10.34
N ALA A 68 23.04 -17.19 9.87
CA ALA A 68 22.89 -16.24 8.79
C ALA A 68 23.00 -14.82 9.35
N ASP A 69 24.23 -14.33 9.43
CA ASP A 69 24.50 -12.91 9.26
C ASP A 69 24.15 -12.59 7.79
N ALA A 70 22.85 -12.51 7.49
CA ALA A 70 22.37 -12.12 6.18
C ALA A 70 22.86 -10.69 5.98
N THR A 71 23.86 -10.52 5.13
CA THR A 71 24.34 -9.18 4.76
C THR A 71 23.12 -8.41 4.25
N ALA A 72 22.70 -7.40 5.02
CA ALA A 72 21.57 -6.57 4.65
C ALA A 72 21.83 -6.01 3.25
N SER A 73 20.87 -6.18 2.35
CA SER A 73 20.94 -5.71 0.97
C SER A 73 19.56 -5.29 0.48
N ASN A 74 19.52 -4.44 -0.54
CA ASN A 74 18.26 -3.96 -1.11
C ASN A 74 17.47 -5.13 -1.74
N GLU A 75 18.19 -6.07 -2.36
CA GLU A 75 17.67 -7.31 -2.92
C GLU A 75 16.99 -8.15 -1.83
N ALA A 76 17.69 -8.42 -0.73
CA ALA A 76 17.16 -9.21 0.38
C ALA A 76 15.93 -8.53 1.01
N THR A 77 15.95 -7.20 1.15
CA THR A 77 14.79 -6.44 1.63
C THR A 77 13.57 -6.60 0.71
N LEU A 78 13.75 -6.54 -0.62
CA LEU A 78 12.62 -6.72 -1.56
C LEU A 78 12.12 -8.17 -1.59
N ASP A 79 13.01 -9.16 -1.50
CA ASP A 79 12.62 -10.57 -1.41
C ASP A 79 11.80 -10.83 -0.14
N GLN A 80 12.22 -10.26 1.00
CA GLN A 80 11.51 -10.35 2.26
C GLN A 80 10.15 -9.63 2.21
N LEU A 81 10.07 -8.47 1.56
CA LEU A 81 8.80 -7.76 1.35
C LEU A 81 7.84 -8.59 0.48
N GLN A 82 8.34 -9.23 -0.57
CA GLN A 82 7.55 -10.13 -1.41
C GLN A 82 7.05 -11.35 -0.61
N GLN A 83 7.89 -11.90 0.27
CA GLN A 83 7.48 -12.95 1.20
C GLN A 83 6.37 -12.46 2.16
N ALA A 84 6.49 -11.24 2.67
CA ALA A 84 5.47 -10.64 3.54
C ALA A 84 4.11 -10.52 2.83
N TYR A 85 4.09 -10.06 1.58
CA TYR A 85 2.86 -10.00 0.78
C TYR A 85 2.26 -11.38 0.53
N SER A 86 3.06 -12.37 0.11
CA SER A 86 2.56 -13.72 -0.20
C SER A 86 2.03 -14.47 1.03
N THR A 87 2.56 -14.17 2.22
CA THR A 87 2.15 -14.79 3.49
C THR A 87 1.12 -13.95 4.28
N GLY A 88 0.80 -12.74 3.81
CA GLY A 88 -0.05 -11.81 4.54
C GLY A 88 0.55 -11.31 5.86
N ASN A 89 1.88 -11.34 6.00
CA ASN A 89 2.59 -11.00 7.22
C ASN A 89 2.94 -9.50 7.29
N LEU A 90 2.01 -8.70 7.81
CA LEU A 90 2.20 -7.24 7.95
C LEU A 90 3.45 -6.87 8.76
N GLN A 91 3.78 -7.61 9.84
CA GLN A 91 4.93 -7.27 10.68
C GLN A 91 6.25 -7.46 9.93
N LEU A 92 6.32 -8.49 9.08
CA LEU A 92 7.47 -8.70 8.20
C LEU A 92 7.56 -7.61 7.12
N ALA A 93 6.44 -7.12 6.60
CA ALA A 93 6.45 -6.01 5.66
C ALA A 93 6.95 -4.71 6.31
N LEU A 94 6.49 -4.42 7.53
CA LEU A 94 6.91 -3.23 8.27
C LEU A 94 8.40 -3.27 8.63
N SER A 95 8.97 -4.44 8.92
CA SER A 95 10.41 -4.55 9.23
C SER A 95 11.32 -4.28 8.02
N CYS A 96 10.79 -4.37 6.78
CA CYS A 96 11.49 -3.98 5.57
C CYS A 96 11.54 -2.45 5.34
N MET A 97 10.81 -1.67 6.14
CA MET A 97 10.56 -0.25 5.90
C MET A 97 11.11 0.62 7.03
N SER A 98 11.61 1.80 6.71
CA SER A 98 11.91 2.81 7.74
C SER A 98 10.62 3.30 8.41
N ASP A 99 10.70 3.78 9.64
CA ASP A 99 9.56 4.36 10.37
C ASP A 99 8.88 5.51 9.59
N GLU A 100 9.66 6.22 8.78
CA GLU A 100 9.28 7.34 7.93
C GLU A 100 9.12 6.91 6.46
N VAL A 101 8.60 5.71 6.20
CA VAL A 101 8.33 5.26 4.81
C VAL A 101 7.22 6.07 4.15
N ILE A 102 7.36 6.36 2.86
CA ILE A 102 6.28 6.90 2.03
C ILE A 102 5.83 5.82 1.05
N TRP A 103 4.54 5.49 1.07
CA TRP A 103 3.91 4.64 0.06
C TRP A 103 2.95 5.47 -0.80
N ASP A 104 3.37 5.76 -2.03
CA ASP A 104 2.56 6.44 -3.04
C ASP A 104 1.98 5.43 -4.02
N ILE A 105 0.68 5.16 -3.88
CA ILE A 105 -0.15 4.40 -4.82
C ILE A 105 -1.32 5.29 -5.28
N SER A 106 -0.98 6.49 -5.74
CA SER A 106 -1.96 7.50 -6.15
C SER A 106 -2.91 7.02 -7.26
N GLY A 107 -4.18 7.38 -7.13
CA GLY A 107 -5.22 7.10 -8.12
C GLY A 107 -6.56 7.71 -7.73
N PRO A 108 -7.65 7.33 -8.43
CA PRO A 108 -8.99 7.84 -8.17
C PRO A 108 -9.44 7.57 -6.74
N SER A 109 -10.02 8.57 -6.08
CA SER A 109 -10.48 8.50 -4.69
C SER A 109 -11.56 7.44 -4.44
N GLU A 110 -12.27 7.01 -5.48
CA GLU A 110 -13.29 5.96 -5.37
C GLU A 110 -12.68 4.56 -5.20
N CYS A 111 -11.36 4.40 -5.38
CA CYS A 111 -10.66 3.17 -5.04
C CYS A 111 -10.10 3.30 -3.61
N PRO A 112 -10.65 2.58 -2.61
CA PRO A 112 -10.44 2.90 -1.20
C PRO A 112 -9.00 2.85 -0.71
N TYR A 113 -8.14 2.04 -1.36
CA TYR A 113 -6.75 1.83 -0.96
C TYR A 113 -5.75 2.66 -1.78
N LEU A 114 -6.20 3.53 -2.69
CA LEU A 114 -5.33 4.41 -3.46
C LEU A 114 -5.10 5.75 -2.75
N GLY A 115 -3.90 6.29 -2.90
CA GLY A 115 -3.47 7.52 -2.26
C GLY A 115 -2.01 7.48 -1.83
N VAL A 116 -1.65 8.40 -0.93
CA VAL A 116 -0.32 8.46 -0.33
C VAL A 116 -0.42 8.14 1.15
N PHE A 117 0.47 7.27 1.63
CA PHE A 117 0.47 6.74 2.98
C PHE A 117 1.83 6.97 3.62
N TYR A 118 1.83 7.62 4.77
CA TYR A 118 3.05 8.02 5.49
C TYR A 118 3.27 7.14 6.74
N GLY A 119 4.51 6.69 6.90
CA GLY A 119 4.98 5.86 7.99
C GLY A 119 4.30 4.49 8.08
N HIS A 120 4.67 3.74 9.11
CA HIS A 120 4.09 2.42 9.38
C HIS A 120 2.58 2.47 9.63
N GLU A 121 2.07 3.55 10.23
CA GLU A 121 0.63 3.75 10.44
C GLU A 121 -0.11 3.87 9.10
N GLY A 122 0.39 4.73 8.20
CA GLY A 122 -0.17 4.88 6.86
C GLY A 122 -0.12 3.57 6.09
N PHE A 123 1.02 2.87 6.11
CA PHE A 123 1.17 1.60 5.40
C PHE A 123 0.24 0.51 5.95
N THR A 124 0.06 0.45 7.27
CA THR A 124 -0.91 -0.45 7.92
C THR A 124 -2.34 -0.16 7.47
N ARG A 125 -2.70 1.13 7.34
CA ARG A 125 -4.00 1.56 6.80
C ARG A 125 -4.19 1.11 5.36
N PHE A 126 -3.19 1.32 4.49
CA PHE A 126 -3.18 0.79 3.12
C PHE A 126 -3.44 -0.73 3.10
N TRP A 127 -2.67 -1.49 3.88
CA TRP A 127 -2.77 -2.95 3.93
C TRP A 127 -4.18 -3.42 4.34
N THR A 128 -4.78 -2.74 5.31
CA THR A 128 -6.13 -3.03 5.80
C THR A 128 -7.18 -2.73 4.72
N LEU A 129 -7.09 -1.57 4.06
CA LEU A 129 -8.02 -1.17 3.00
C LEU A 129 -7.93 -2.10 1.79
N LEU A 130 -6.72 -2.47 1.39
CA LEU A 130 -6.46 -3.43 0.32
C LEU A 130 -7.10 -4.78 0.64
N GLY A 131 -6.81 -5.30 1.85
CA GLY A 131 -7.38 -6.55 2.34
C GLY A 131 -8.91 -6.50 2.50
N ALA A 132 -9.52 -5.34 2.73
CA ALA A 132 -10.98 -5.19 2.76
C ALA A 132 -11.62 -5.09 1.36
N THR A 133 -10.85 -4.70 0.35
CA THR A 133 -11.37 -4.35 -0.98
C THR A 133 -11.27 -5.50 -1.99
N VAL A 134 -10.15 -6.23 -2.00
CA VAL A 134 -9.85 -7.22 -3.05
C VAL A 134 -9.42 -8.57 -2.48
N ASN A 135 -9.59 -9.62 -3.29
CA ASN A 135 -8.94 -10.91 -3.11
C ASN A 135 -7.91 -11.07 -4.22
N PHE A 136 -6.66 -11.31 -3.84
CA PHE A 136 -5.61 -11.62 -4.80
C PHE A 136 -5.81 -13.01 -5.39
N GLY A 137 -5.77 -13.09 -6.73
CA GLY A 137 -5.68 -14.37 -7.44
C GLY A 137 -4.23 -14.72 -7.73
N SER A 138 -3.50 -13.79 -8.33
CA SER A 138 -2.05 -13.86 -8.50
C SER A 138 -1.46 -12.46 -8.52
N ALA A 139 -0.37 -12.27 -7.79
CA ALA A 139 0.45 -11.06 -7.83
C ALA A 139 1.91 -11.51 -7.87
N GLY A 140 2.72 -10.90 -8.73
CA GLY A 140 4.10 -11.33 -8.90
C GLY A 140 4.99 -10.25 -9.46
N VAL A 141 6.20 -10.18 -8.91
CA VAL A 141 7.32 -9.45 -9.49
C VAL A 141 7.83 -10.28 -10.67
N GLU A 142 7.88 -9.69 -11.87
CA GLU A 142 8.54 -10.32 -13.03
C GLU A 142 10.05 -10.08 -12.99
N LYS A 143 10.46 -8.84 -12.66
CA LYS A 143 11.87 -8.47 -12.55
C LYS A 143 12.08 -7.24 -11.69
N SER A 144 13.24 -7.20 -11.05
CA SER A 144 13.75 -6.03 -10.32
C SER A 144 15.08 -5.56 -10.92
N PHE A 145 15.28 -4.24 -10.94
CA PHE A 145 16.52 -3.58 -11.34
C PHE A 145 17.03 -2.74 -10.17
N PHE A 146 18.31 -2.84 -9.87
CA PHE A 146 18.94 -2.15 -8.75
C PHE A 146 19.99 -1.16 -9.25
N SER A 147 20.08 -0.01 -8.59
CA SER A 147 21.07 1.03 -8.88
C SER A 147 21.31 1.86 -7.62
N GLY A 148 22.37 1.54 -6.87
CA GLY A 148 22.72 2.24 -5.64
C GLY A 148 21.63 2.09 -4.57
N ASP A 149 21.12 3.22 -4.08
CA ASP A 149 20.04 3.33 -3.08
C ASP A 149 18.64 3.20 -3.68
N GLN A 150 18.51 2.81 -4.95
CA GLN A 150 17.22 2.73 -5.64
C GLN A 150 17.02 1.38 -6.32
N ALA A 151 15.76 0.99 -6.44
CA ALA A 151 15.35 -0.11 -7.27
C ALA A 151 14.07 0.23 -8.05
N MET A 152 13.83 -0.53 -9.10
CA MET A 152 12.56 -0.55 -9.81
C MET A 152 12.17 -2.01 -10.05
N SER A 153 10.97 -2.38 -9.62
CA SER A 153 10.38 -3.68 -9.94
C SER A 153 9.20 -3.49 -10.86
N TYR A 154 8.93 -4.46 -11.72
CA TYR A 154 7.68 -4.51 -12.48
C TYR A 154 7.11 -5.92 -12.51
N GLY A 155 5.82 -6.00 -12.77
CA GLY A 155 5.11 -7.26 -12.85
C GLY A 155 3.61 -7.05 -13.08
N GLY A 156 2.83 -8.02 -12.63
CA GLY A 156 1.39 -8.05 -12.85
C GLY A 156 0.62 -8.45 -11.61
N GLU A 157 -0.63 -8.03 -11.59
CA GLU A 157 -1.61 -8.44 -10.59
C GLU A 157 -2.94 -8.77 -11.26
N GLN A 158 -3.59 -9.81 -10.77
CA GLN A 158 -4.98 -10.10 -11.04
C GLN A 158 -5.67 -10.66 -9.81
N GLY A 159 -6.97 -10.39 -9.72
CA GLY A 159 -7.78 -10.79 -8.57
C GLY A 159 -9.25 -10.58 -8.82
N THR A 160 -10.00 -10.57 -7.73
CA THR A 160 -11.43 -10.24 -7.74
C THR A 160 -11.73 -9.23 -6.66
N THR A 161 -12.68 -8.33 -6.91
CA THR A 161 -13.22 -7.47 -5.86
C THR A 161 -13.90 -8.33 -4.79
N LYS A 162 -13.79 -7.95 -3.52
CA LYS A 162 -14.52 -8.64 -2.44
C LYS A 162 -16.03 -8.41 -2.57
N CYS A 163 -16.41 -7.18 -2.89
CA CYS A 163 -17.80 -6.85 -3.21
C CYS A 163 -18.09 -7.20 -4.68
N GLY A 164 -19.08 -8.05 -4.93
CA GLY A 164 -19.52 -8.40 -6.29
C GLY A 164 -18.67 -9.43 -7.04
N ARG A 165 -17.48 -9.79 -6.53
CA ARG A 165 -16.58 -10.80 -7.13
C ARG A 165 -16.23 -10.51 -8.59
N VAL A 166 -16.06 -9.23 -8.93
CA VAL A 166 -15.74 -8.80 -10.29
C VAL A 166 -14.23 -8.97 -10.52
N PRO A 167 -13.79 -9.63 -11.59
CA PRO A 167 -12.37 -9.80 -11.85
C PRO A 167 -11.71 -8.48 -12.26
N TYR A 168 -10.45 -8.33 -11.88
CA TYR A 168 -9.59 -7.24 -12.35
C TYR A 168 -8.18 -7.75 -12.66
N ARG A 169 -7.47 -7.02 -13.50
CA ARG A 169 -6.06 -7.23 -13.82
C ARG A 169 -5.39 -5.91 -14.16
N TYR A 170 -4.14 -5.75 -13.77
CA TYR A 170 -3.27 -4.67 -14.26
C TYR A 170 -1.81 -5.08 -14.19
N ASP A 171 -1.00 -4.45 -15.04
CA ASP A 171 0.45 -4.47 -14.93
C ASP A 171 0.89 -3.26 -14.08
N TRP A 172 1.96 -3.41 -13.33
CA TRP A 172 2.47 -2.40 -12.42
C TRP A 172 4.00 -2.28 -12.49
N ALA A 173 4.51 -1.11 -12.13
CA ALA A 173 5.91 -0.88 -11.80
C ALA A 173 5.99 -0.15 -10.45
N ILE A 174 6.94 -0.52 -9.58
CA ILE A 174 7.17 0.14 -8.30
C ILE A 174 8.61 0.61 -8.23
N ARG A 175 8.78 1.91 -8.00
CA ARG A 175 10.07 2.52 -7.67
C ARG A 175 10.29 2.44 -6.16
N TYR A 176 11.48 2.02 -5.77
CA TYR A 176 11.93 1.97 -4.38
C TYR A 176 13.10 2.93 -4.16
N GLN A 177 13.16 3.51 -2.95
CA GLN A 177 14.38 4.10 -2.40
C GLN A 177 14.68 3.44 -1.05
N PHE A 178 15.97 3.31 -0.75
CA PHE A 178 16.48 2.66 0.45
C PHE A 178 17.38 3.61 1.25
N ASN A 179 17.44 3.43 2.55
CA ASN A 179 18.46 4.06 3.39
C ASN A 179 19.73 3.21 3.48
N GLU A 180 20.72 3.68 4.26
CA GLU A 180 21.98 2.97 4.50
C GLU A 180 21.80 1.62 5.22
N GLN A 181 20.68 1.45 5.93
CA GLN A 181 20.29 0.21 6.61
C GLN A 181 19.51 -0.74 5.69
N HIS A 182 19.46 -0.45 4.39
CA HIS A 182 18.70 -1.21 3.38
C HIS A 182 17.20 -1.29 3.64
N GLN A 183 16.65 -0.37 4.45
CA GLN A 183 15.22 -0.24 4.67
C GLN A 183 14.60 0.66 3.61
N ILE A 184 13.38 0.33 3.22
CA ILE A 184 12.62 1.10 2.25
C ILE A 184 12.14 2.40 2.88
N THR A 185 12.51 3.53 2.26
CA THR A 185 12.08 4.89 2.64
C THR A 185 10.99 5.42 1.72
N LEU A 186 10.95 4.96 0.47
CA LEU A 186 9.94 5.32 -0.50
C LEU A 186 9.55 4.11 -1.32
N MET A 187 8.26 3.97 -1.55
CA MET A 187 7.69 3.15 -2.60
C MET A 187 6.74 4.02 -3.42
N ARG A 188 6.83 3.95 -4.76
CA ARG A 188 5.88 4.60 -5.66
C ARG A 188 5.43 3.65 -6.75
N GLN A 189 4.14 3.38 -6.81
CA GLN A 189 3.53 2.49 -7.79
C GLN A 189 3.01 3.26 -9.00
N TYR A 190 3.30 2.72 -10.18
CA TYR A 190 2.78 3.14 -11.47
C TYR A 190 1.96 2.00 -12.05
N PHE A 191 0.69 2.26 -12.34
CA PHE A 191 -0.21 1.28 -12.94
C PHE A 191 -1.42 2.02 -13.55
N ASN A 192 -2.27 1.29 -14.27
CA ASN A 192 -3.55 1.84 -14.73
C ASN A 192 -4.67 1.57 -13.70
N PRO A 193 -5.11 2.57 -12.92
CA PRO A 193 -6.11 2.37 -11.88
C PRO A 193 -7.53 2.18 -12.43
N LEU A 194 -7.76 2.44 -13.73
CA LEU A 194 -9.10 2.35 -14.31
C LEU A 194 -9.63 0.92 -14.31
N ASN A 195 -8.76 -0.09 -14.40
CA ASN A 195 -9.19 -1.49 -14.40
C ASN A 195 -9.81 -1.90 -13.06
N ILE A 196 -9.19 -1.53 -11.93
CA ILE A 196 -9.75 -1.79 -10.61
C ILE A 196 -10.96 -0.89 -10.34
N LEU A 197 -10.93 0.37 -10.76
CA LEU A 197 -12.05 1.30 -10.62
C LEU A 197 -13.31 0.77 -11.33
N SER A 198 -13.16 0.30 -12.57
CA SER A 198 -14.25 -0.30 -13.34
C SER A 198 -14.81 -1.55 -12.65
N ALA A 199 -13.95 -2.40 -12.09
CA ALA A 199 -14.38 -3.59 -11.34
C ALA A 199 -15.16 -3.21 -10.07
N LEU A 200 -14.71 -2.19 -9.32
CA LEU A 200 -15.40 -1.68 -8.13
C LEU A 200 -16.73 -0.97 -8.44
N LYS A 201 -16.89 -0.41 -9.64
CA LYS A 201 -18.15 0.22 -10.08
C LYS A 201 -19.16 -0.78 -10.63
N ALA A 202 -18.71 -1.94 -11.09
CA ALA A 202 -19.58 -2.98 -11.67
C ALA A 202 -20.50 -3.67 -10.64
N ALA A 203 -20.20 -3.55 -9.34
CA ALA A 203 -21.09 -3.93 -8.25
C ALA A 203 -21.04 -2.84 -7.17
N PRO A 204 -22.16 -2.45 -6.56
CA PRO A 204 -22.18 -1.34 -5.60
C PRO A 204 -21.30 -1.67 -4.39
N TYR A 205 -20.11 -1.06 -4.31
CA TYR A 205 -19.28 -1.11 -3.12
C TYR A 205 -20.01 -0.35 -2.00
N PRO A 206 -20.19 -0.94 -0.80
CA PRO A 206 -20.73 -0.19 0.32
C PRO A 206 -19.74 0.91 0.67
N VAL A 207 -20.12 2.17 0.43
CA VAL A 207 -19.43 3.33 0.98
C VAL A 207 -19.42 3.14 2.50
N PRO A 208 -18.26 3.15 3.18
CA PRO A 208 -18.25 3.12 4.64
C PRO A 208 -19.14 4.24 5.15
N ALA A 209 -20.15 3.89 5.96
CA ALA A 209 -21.07 4.87 6.51
C ALA A 209 -20.25 5.93 7.25
N ALA A 210 -20.41 7.20 6.88
CA ALA A 210 -19.87 8.30 7.65
C ALA A 210 -20.36 8.16 9.10
N CYS A 211 -19.45 8.27 10.08
CA CYS A 211 -19.81 8.29 11.50
C CYS A 211 -20.96 9.28 11.71
N PRO A 212 -22.10 8.85 12.28
CA PRO A 212 -23.20 9.77 12.57
C PRO A 212 -22.76 10.65 13.74
N HIS A 213 -22.20 11.81 13.44
CA HIS A 213 -22.15 12.90 14.41
C HIS A 213 -23.25 13.90 14.09
N SER A 214 -24.06 14.13 15.13
CA SER A 214 -25.01 15.25 15.26
C SER A 214 -26.39 15.10 14.63
N ALA A 215 -27.15 14.08 15.04
CA ALA A 215 -28.59 14.28 15.25
C ALA A 215 -28.78 15.00 16.58
N LYS A 216 -29.05 16.31 16.54
CA LYS A 216 -29.51 17.06 17.72
C LYS A 216 -30.86 16.48 18.20
N PRO A 217 -31.11 16.37 19.52
CA PRO A 217 -32.38 15.88 20.02
C PRO A 217 -33.50 16.83 19.64
N GLN A 218 -34.51 16.33 18.92
CA GLN A 218 -35.77 17.04 18.71
C GLN A 218 -36.44 17.24 20.07
N SER A 219 -36.61 18.51 20.40
CA SER A 219 -37.44 18.98 21.51
C SER A 219 -38.87 18.55 21.24
N GLN A 220 -39.48 17.83 22.18
CA GLN A 220 -40.92 17.72 22.26
C GLN A 220 -41.49 19.13 22.48
N GLN A 221 -42.32 19.60 21.55
CA GLN A 221 -43.32 20.62 21.85
C GLN A 221 -44.65 20.27 21.20
N GLN A 222 -45.60 20.01 22.12
CA GLN A 222 -47.05 20.22 22.10
C GLN A 222 -47.90 19.39 21.15
#